data_AF-A0AAW1DD55-F1
#
_entry.id   AF-A0AAW1DD55-F1
#
_cell.length_a   1.000
_cell.length_b   1.000
_cell.length_c   1.000
_cell.angle_alpha   90.00
_cell.angle_beta   90.00
_cell.angle_gamma   90.00
#
_symmetry.space_group_name_H-M   'P 1'
#
loop_
_entity.id
_entity.type
_entity.pdbx_description
1 polymer ?
#
loop_
_entity_poly.entity_id
_entity_poly.type
_entity_poly.pdbx_seq_one_letter_code
_entity_poly.pdbx_strand_id
1 'polypeptide(L)'
;MSHRDNEERSHLSRMEQLVNTYEQKNQELEERELEVRYRLQMLENSMPALMMWNLWRMMMIQTSGGAVTNIQPPPGLTPHPGAYGRISGEAPHNREEELMAKLKSLEVKLSTETRLLEDSRLAENQLRKKIKDLEKMLVSKDNNILEILNRDPQEDQEIFEKLSKMAKERVDMDKRIRDLELKEKIYQETLQQADNMFAQMEGSFLKQIKEKDDLISAQESCITDSNSRLRQASKSNVLAEKLQEKLVKLDEETAQLRDLLVRKDQEKERLERQLANLETELRNTISELESVRQTIVGPLTDQVEFHRKRAQSLEQELRDTTTRETAEMERHRNETAVFEVRAELSKARSDSEELRERYEAMLEDKEHELEMMMKERSTAPIVTPRSIKEELDDIIIIEGDGGAETLVPEMRISKGTPEWKPMEAPRIPPPPLPSAEETPEITVDTQLSECESTNQILAFNCIENDLHYGSGQLYDSSITIIKQKFTADNDVTVDSNSSLDDTPLFLTNLPAECDIAQQAVSGASGKNLPRTMDNLSKAYQHSKVCKKCNETLGGFLADLIKQLGVKLPRVTTLGSLPQI
;
A
#
# COMPACT_ATOMS: atom_id res chain seq x y z
N MET A 1 60.16 41.37 111.92
CA MET A 1 59.86 40.25 110.99
C MET A 1 58.40 40.35 110.54
N SER A 2 58.05 41.28 109.64
CA SER A 2 56.64 41.44 109.26
C SER A 2 56.35 42.06 107.88
N HIS A 3 57.36 42.49 107.10
CA HIS A 3 57.13 43.00 105.74
C HIS A 3 57.87 42.18 104.67
N ARG A 4 59.15 41.87 104.93
CA ARG A 4 60.00 41.05 104.04
C ARG A 4 59.41 39.66 103.78
N ASP A 5 59.02 38.94 104.83
CA ASP A 5 58.42 37.61 104.72
C ASP A 5 57.08 37.62 103.96
N ASN A 6 56.38 38.76 103.91
CA ASN A 6 55.12 38.90 103.18
C ASN A 6 55.35 39.19 101.68
N GLU A 7 56.41 39.94 101.36
CA GLU A 7 56.84 40.19 99.99
C GLU A 7 57.40 38.93 99.33
N GLU A 8 58.22 38.16 100.04
CA GLU A 8 58.73 36.86 99.56
C GLU A 8 57.58 35.87 99.28
N ARG A 9 56.57 35.81 100.15
CA ARG A 9 55.36 35.00 99.91
C ARG A 9 54.57 35.48 98.69
N SER A 10 54.48 36.80 98.48
CA SER A 10 53.81 37.37 97.31
C SER A 10 54.57 37.09 96.01
N HIS A 11 55.90 37.10 96.04
CA HIS A 11 56.73 36.75 94.90
C HIS A 11 56.62 35.25 94.56
N LEU A 12 56.72 34.37 95.57
CA LEU A 12 56.53 32.94 95.40
C LEU A 12 55.15 32.62 94.83
N SER A 13 54.09 33.27 95.32
CA SER A 13 52.73 33.07 94.81
C SER A 13 52.57 33.54 93.35
N ARG A 14 53.23 34.63 92.94
CA ARG A 14 53.21 35.07 91.54
C ARG A 14 54.00 34.14 90.62
N MET A 15 55.15 33.64 91.09
CA MET A 15 55.94 32.67 90.35
C MET A 15 55.18 31.35 90.19
N GLU A 16 54.53 30.87 91.25
CA GLU A 16 53.66 29.70 91.22
C GLU A 16 52.48 29.89 90.26
N GLN A 17 51.83 31.05 90.24
CA GLN A 17 50.79 31.36 89.26
C GLN A 17 51.30 31.35 87.82
N LEU A 18 52.51 31.87 87.59
CA LEU A 18 53.12 31.88 86.26
C LEU A 18 53.46 30.45 85.80
N VAL A 19 54.04 29.63 86.69
CA VAL A 19 54.32 28.21 86.44
C VAL A 19 53.03 27.46 86.14
N ASN A 20 51.98 27.62 86.97
CA ASN A 20 50.68 27.00 86.74
C ASN A 20 50.06 27.44 85.39
N THR A 21 50.23 28.70 84.99
CA THR A 21 49.76 29.19 83.68
C THR A 21 50.52 28.55 82.52
N TYR A 22 51.84 28.35 82.68
CA TYR A 22 52.65 27.67 81.66
C TYR A 22 52.36 26.18 81.60
N GLU A 23 52.17 25.51 82.75
CA GLU A 23 51.77 24.11 82.82
C GLU A 23 50.39 23.90 82.19
N GLN A 24 49.43 24.77 82.47
CA GLN A 24 48.11 24.73 81.85
C GLN A 24 48.20 24.91 80.33
N LYS A 25 48.97 25.89 79.84
CA LYS A 25 49.17 26.07 78.39
C LYS A 25 49.90 24.89 77.75
N ASN A 26 50.82 24.24 78.45
CA ASN A 26 51.50 23.07 77.95
C ASN A 26 50.53 21.87 77.84
N GLN A 27 49.67 21.68 78.83
CA GLN A 27 48.59 20.68 78.77
C GLN A 27 47.64 20.93 77.60
N GLU A 28 47.20 22.19 77.39
CA GLU A 28 46.36 22.55 76.24
C GLU A 28 47.03 22.25 74.89
N LEU A 29 48.35 22.44 74.79
CA LEU A 29 49.11 22.13 73.57
C LEU A 29 49.27 20.61 73.36
N GLU A 30 49.51 19.84 74.44
CA GLU A 30 49.58 18.38 74.39
C GLU A 30 48.23 17.76 73.99
N GLU A 31 47.12 18.28 74.52
CA GLU A 31 45.76 17.86 74.12
C GLU A 31 45.49 18.14 72.64
N ARG A 32 45.86 19.33 72.14
CA ARG A 32 45.72 19.67 70.71
C ARG A 32 46.60 18.79 69.82
N GLU A 33 47.83 18.49 70.23
CA GLU A 33 48.70 17.59 69.48
C GLU A 33 48.09 16.17 69.40
N LEU A 34 47.56 15.66 70.51
CA LEU A 34 46.87 14.36 70.55
C LEU A 34 45.63 14.34 69.66
N GLU A 35 44.82 15.40 69.68
CA GLU A 35 43.64 15.51 68.82
C GLU A 35 44.02 15.51 67.33
N VAL A 36 45.06 16.27 66.94
CA VAL A 36 45.53 16.31 65.55
C VAL A 36 46.10 14.95 65.11
N ARG A 37 46.89 14.28 65.96
CA ARG A 37 47.40 12.93 65.67
C ARG A 37 46.27 11.92 65.49
N TYR A 38 45.23 12.00 66.32
CA TYR A 38 44.05 11.13 66.20
C TYR A 38 43.29 11.39 64.88
N ARG A 39 43.06 12.65 64.52
CA ARG A 39 42.43 13.00 63.23
C ARG A 39 43.26 12.53 62.03
N LEU A 40 44.58 12.69 62.09
CA LEU A 40 45.49 12.22 61.05
C LEU A 40 45.40 10.70 60.90
N GLN A 41 45.45 9.95 62.00
CA GLN A 41 45.33 8.50 62.00
C GLN A 41 43.98 8.02 61.43
N MET A 42 42.89 8.72 61.76
CA MET A 42 41.57 8.43 61.18
C MET A 42 41.52 8.66 59.67
N LEU A 43 42.18 9.71 59.18
CA LEU A 43 42.33 9.97 57.75
C LEU A 43 43.21 8.93 57.06
N GLU A 44 44.37 8.59 57.64
CA GLU A 44 45.28 7.57 57.12
C GLU A 44 44.61 6.19 57.02
N ASN A 45 43.74 5.85 57.99
CA ASN A 45 43.00 4.59 57.98
C ASN A 45 41.81 4.59 57.01
N SER A 46 41.13 5.73 56.82
CA SER A 46 39.94 5.83 55.98
C SER A 46 40.26 6.12 54.51
N MET A 47 41.38 6.78 54.21
CA MET A 47 41.75 7.17 52.86
C MET A 47 41.94 5.98 51.91
N PRO A 48 42.60 4.86 52.28
CA PRO A 48 42.68 3.68 51.42
C PRO A 48 41.31 3.06 51.13
N ALA A 49 40.39 3.07 52.11
CA ALA A 49 39.04 2.55 51.93
C ALA A 49 38.21 3.44 50.98
N LEU A 50 38.32 4.77 51.10
CA LEU A 50 37.66 5.72 50.19
C LEU A 50 38.25 5.63 48.77
N MET A 51 39.56 5.51 48.63
CA MET A 51 40.22 5.31 47.34
C MET A 51 39.79 4.00 46.68
N MET A 52 39.75 2.90 47.44
CA MET A 52 39.30 1.60 46.94
C MET A 52 37.82 1.59 46.57
N TRP A 53 36.97 2.26 47.35
CA TRP A 53 35.56 2.46 47.01
C TRP A 53 35.38 3.25 45.71
N ASN A 54 36.12 4.35 45.54
CA ASN A 54 36.07 5.15 44.31
C ASN A 54 36.60 4.39 43.10
N LEU A 55 37.69 3.64 43.24
CA LEU A 55 38.22 2.75 42.19
C LEU A 55 37.20 1.67 41.81
N TRP A 56 36.57 1.04 42.80
CA TRP A 56 35.52 0.05 42.56
C TRP A 56 34.30 0.67 41.84
N ARG A 57 33.84 1.84 42.28
CA ARG A 57 32.74 2.58 41.64
C ARG A 57 33.06 2.91 40.18
N MET A 58 34.26 3.40 39.90
CA MET A 58 34.73 3.67 38.52
C MET A 58 34.78 2.39 37.69
N MET A 59 35.26 1.28 38.25
CA MET A 59 35.32 -0.01 37.57
C MET A 59 33.91 -0.55 37.29
N MET A 60 32.95 -0.40 38.20
CA MET A 60 31.56 -0.82 38.01
C MET A 60 30.86 0.01 36.92
N ILE A 61 31.09 1.32 36.87
CA ILE A 61 30.57 2.19 35.80
C ILE A 61 31.13 1.76 34.42
N GLN A 62 32.39 1.34 34.34
CA GLN A 62 33.00 0.91 33.07
C GLN A 62 32.62 -0.52 32.65
N THR A 63 32.36 -1.41 33.61
CA THR A 63 31.98 -2.82 33.34
C THR A 63 30.49 -3.01 33.12
N SER A 64 29.64 -2.11 33.63
CA SER A 64 28.21 -2.06 33.31
C SER A 64 27.98 -1.32 31.99
N GLY A 65 28.43 -1.92 30.90
CA GLY A 65 28.02 -1.51 29.55
C GLY A 65 26.50 -1.57 29.41
N GLY A 66 25.84 -0.41 29.42
CA GLY A 66 24.57 -0.20 28.71
C GLY A 66 23.26 -0.57 29.41
N ALA A 67 23.17 -0.60 30.74
CA ALA A 67 21.86 -0.70 31.41
C ALA A 67 21.78 0.19 32.66
N VAL A 68 21.36 1.44 32.46
CA VAL A 68 21.01 2.36 33.55
C VAL A 68 19.72 1.86 34.19
N THR A 69 19.80 1.20 35.34
CA THR A 69 18.63 1.00 36.18
C THR A 69 18.26 2.32 36.83
N ASN A 70 17.12 2.82 36.38
CA ASN A 70 16.45 4.04 36.82
C ASN A 70 16.21 4.00 38.35
N ILE A 71 17.07 4.67 39.13
CA ILE A 71 16.80 4.97 40.54
C ILE A 71 16.05 6.30 40.56
N GLN A 72 14.75 6.19 40.83
CA GLN A 72 13.79 7.26 40.96
C GLN A 72 14.17 8.22 42.11
N PRO A 73 14.22 9.54 41.90
CA PRO A 73 14.36 10.51 42.98
C PRO A 73 13.02 10.68 43.74
N PRO A 74 13.05 10.99 45.04
CA PRO A 74 11.83 11.23 45.82
C PRO A 74 11.10 12.50 45.35
N PRO A 75 9.76 12.52 45.43
CA PRO A 75 8.95 13.60 44.90
C PRO A 75 8.99 14.80 45.85
N GLY A 76 9.36 15.97 45.34
CA GLY A 76 9.16 17.20 46.09
C GLY A 76 9.81 18.43 45.49
N LEU A 77 8.93 19.34 45.05
CA LEU A 77 9.15 20.79 44.89
C LEU A 77 9.72 21.25 43.54
N THR A 78 8.83 21.32 42.56
CA THR A 78 8.89 22.34 41.50
C THR A 78 8.04 23.55 41.89
N PRO A 79 8.51 24.80 41.70
CA PRO A 79 7.62 25.95 41.61
C PRO A 79 7.47 26.39 40.14
N HIS A 80 6.21 26.45 39.71
CA HIS A 80 5.76 26.99 38.44
C HIS A 80 5.95 28.52 38.37
N PRO A 81 6.24 29.09 37.18
CA PRO A 81 6.10 30.53 36.94
C PRO A 81 4.83 30.86 36.13
N GLY A 82 4.20 31.99 36.50
CA GLY A 82 3.15 32.70 35.74
C GLY A 82 1.72 32.45 36.25
N ALA A 83 0.78 33.39 36.29
CA ALA A 83 0.75 34.78 35.83
C ALA A 83 -0.63 35.41 36.18
N TYR A 84 -0.75 36.75 36.02
CA TYR A 84 -1.98 37.58 35.92
C TYR A 84 -2.84 37.72 37.20
N GLY A 85 -3.36 38.86 37.65
CA GLY A 85 -3.40 40.25 37.23
C GLY A 85 -4.63 40.95 37.86
N ARG A 86 -4.51 42.26 38.20
CA ARG A 86 -5.57 43.32 38.14
C ARG A 86 -6.78 43.20 39.12
N ILE A 87 -7.47 44.21 39.73
CA ILE A 87 -7.62 45.70 39.74
C ILE A 87 -8.22 46.10 41.13
N SER A 88 -8.18 47.41 41.46
CA SER A 88 -9.00 48.21 42.42
C SER A 88 -8.38 48.35 43.81
N GLY A 89 -8.29 49.53 44.45
CA GLY A 89 -8.78 50.88 44.17
C GLY A 89 -8.65 51.70 45.46
N GLU A 90 -8.43 53.01 45.32
CA GLU A 90 -8.62 54.08 46.33
C GLU A 90 -7.61 54.27 47.50
N ALA A 91 -7.28 55.54 47.75
CA ALA A 91 -6.22 56.12 48.60
C ALA A 91 -6.56 56.16 50.11
N PRO A 92 -5.78 56.77 51.05
CA PRO A 92 -4.41 57.30 51.04
C PRO A 92 -3.53 56.79 52.24
N HIS A 93 -2.42 56.08 52.00
CA HIS A 93 -1.56 55.53 53.09
C HIS A 93 -0.14 56.10 53.19
N ASN A 94 0.24 57.08 52.36
CA ASN A 94 1.63 57.55 52.28
C ASN A 94 2.18 58.23 53.54
N ARG A 95 1.34 58.76 54.45
CA ARG A 95 1.84 59.47 55.64
C ARG A 95 2.10 58.54 56.83
N GLU A 96 1.30 57.50 56.97
CA GLU A 96 1.45 56.53 58.05
C GLU A 96 2.64 55.61 57.81
N GLU A 97 2.85 55.17 56.57
CA GLU A 97 4.04 54.41 56.18
C GLU A 97 5.34 55.22 56.32
N GLU A 98 5.33 56.51 55.97
CA GLU A 98 6.51 57.37 56.13
C GLU A 98 6.83 57.62 57.62
N LEU A 99 5.80 57.78 58.46
CA LEU A 99 5.98 57.93 59.91
C LEU A 99 6.46 56.62 60.55
N MET A 100 5.94 55.46 60.14
CA MET A 100 6.40 54.14 60.56
C MET A 100 7.85 53.87 60.12
N ALA A 101 8.22 54.27 58.91
CA ALA A 101 9.59 54.19 58.41
C ALA A 101 10.55 55.10 59.20
N LYS A 102 10.11 56.33 59.56
CA LYS A 102 10.90 57.24 60.42
C LYS A 102 11.02 56.72 61.85
N LEU A 103 9.96 56.12 62.41
CA LEU A 103 10.00 55.49 63.73
C LEU A 103 10.99 54.33 63.76
N LYS A 104 10.91 53.42 62.78
CA LYS A 104 11.89 52.33 62.63
C LYS A 104 13.32 52.85 62.42
N SER A 105 13.50 53.92 61.64
CA SER A 105 14.82 54.52 61.45
C SER A 105 15.38 55.12 62.74
N LEU A 106 14.54 55.77 63.55
CA LEU A 106 14.94 56.31 64.86
C LEU A 106 15.19 55.20 65.88
N GLU A 107 14.43 54.11 65.83
CA GLU A 107 14.60 52.94 66.69
C GLU A 107 15.91 52.20 66.37
N VAL A 108 16.24 52.06 65.08
CA VAL A 108 17.55 51.55 64.64
C VAL A 108 18.68 52.49 65.08
N LYS A 109 18.51 53.81 64.94
CA LYS A 109 19.52 54.79 65.39
C LYS A 109 19.76 54.71 66.90
N LEU A 110 18.69 54.68 67.70
CA LEU A 110 18.77 54.54 69.15
C LEU A 110 19.44 53.21 69.53
N SER A 111 19.10 52.12 68.84
CA SER A 111 19.75 50.81 69.05
C SER A 111 21.24 50.85 68.72
N THR A 112 21.64 51.48 67.61
CA THR A 112 23.05 51.64 67.25
C THR A 112 23.81 52.52 68.24
N GLU A 113 23.20 53.60 68.72
CA GLU A 113 23.81 54.51 69.70
C GLU A 113 23.98 53.83 71.06
N THR A 114 22.98 53.06 71.50
CA THR A 114 23.05 52.26 72.72
C THR A 114 24.18 51.24 72.64
N ARG A 115 24.34 50.56 71.49
CA ARG A 115 25.44 49.62 71.26
C ARG A 115 26.80 50.30 71.30
N LEU A 116 26.94 51.47 70.67
CA LEU A 116 28.20 52.23 70.68
C LEU A 116 28.57 52.71 72.09
N LEU A 117 27.58 53.12 72.90
CA LEU A 117 27.82 53.49 74.30
C LEU A 117 28.26 52.28 75.15
N GLU A 118 27.69 51.10 74.92
CA GLU A 118 28.10 49.87 75.60
C GLU A 118 29.53 49.45 75.20
N ASP A 119 29.86 49.51 73.90
CA ASP A 119 31.22 49.25 73.39
C ASP A 119 32.23 50.25 73.97
N SER A 120 31.85 51.54 74.08
CA SER A 120 32.67 52.57 74.72
C SER A 120 32.89 52.29 76.22
N ARG A 121 31.85 51.83 76.93
CA ARG A 121 31.93 51.50 78.35
C ARG A 121 32.82 50.27 78.59
N LEU A 122 32.75 49.27 77.70
CA LEU A 122 33.65 48.12 77.71
C LEU A 122 35.10 48.53 77.45
N ALA A 123 35.34 49.42 76.48
CA ALA A 123 36.67 49.95 76.21
C ALA A 123 37.23 50.74 77.41
N GLU A 124 36.41 51.57 78.06
CA GLU A 124 36.81 52.30 79.27
C GLU A 124 37.16 51.34 80.42
N ASN A 125 36.36 50.29 80.64
CA ASN A 125 36.65 49.28 81.64
C ASN A 125 37.95 48.51 81.35
N GLN A 126 38.23 48.21 80.07
CA GLN A 126 39.50 47.62 79.68
C GLN A 126 40.68 48.57 79.94
N LEU A 127 40.53 49.86 79.68
CA LEU A 127 41.56 50.86 79.97
C LEU A 127 41.79 51.01 81.47
N ARG A 128 40.73 51.07 82.29
CA ARG A 128 40.83 51.10 83.76
C ARG A 128 41.55 49.86 84.30
N LYS A 129 41.26 48.68 83.74
CA LYS A 129 41.96 47.44 84.08
C LYS A 129 43.45 47.53 83.72
N LYS A 130 43.78 47.98 82.50
CA LYS A 130 45.17 48.17 82.06
C LYS A 130 45.93 49.18 82.91
N ILE A 131 45.31 50.29 83.31
CA ILE A 131 45.92 51.27 84.23
C ILE A 131 46.23 50.62 85.57
N LYS A 132 45.28 49.88 86.15
CA LYS A 132 45.48 49.17 87.42
C LYS A 132 46.58 48.10 87.33
N ASP A 133 46.68 47.42 86.19
CA ASP A 133 47.74 46.44 85.93
C ASP A 133 49.11 47.11 85.75
N LEU A 134 49.16 48.28 85.09
CA LEU A 134 50.38 49.09 84.96
C LEU A 134 50.84 49.66 86.32
N GLU A 135 49.92 50.13 87.16
CA GLU A 135 50.22 50.59 88.52
C GLU A 135 50.80 49.46 89.38
N LYS A 136 50.19 48.27 89.34
CA LYS A 136 50.73 47.07 90.00
C LYS A 136 52.12 46.70 89.48
N MET A 137 52.34 46.82 88.16
CA MET A 137 53.64 46.54 87.56
C MET A 137 54.69 47.54 88.02
N LEU A 138 54.34 48.83 88.13
CA LEU A 138 55.25 49.89 88.59
C LEU A 138 55.71 49.64 90.03
N VAL A 139 54.77 49.34 90.93
CA VAL A 139 55.08 48.97 92.32
C VAL A 139 55.95 47.70 92.38
N SER A 140 55.70 46.72 91.49
CA SER A 140 56.52 45.52 91.44
C SER A 140 57.92 45.74 90.88
N LYS A 141 58.13 46.76 90.04
CA LYS A 141 59.44 47.10 89.46
C LYS A 141 60.35 47.73 90.51
N ASP A 142 59.82 48.60 91.36
CA ASP A 142 60.60 49.20 92.46
C ASP A 142 61.12 48.13 93.44
N ASN A 143 60.31 47.09 93.70
CA ASN A 143 60.74 45.95 94.53
C ASN A 143 61.74 45.02 93.80
N ASN A 144 61.58 44.80 92.49
CA ASN A 144 62.51 44.00 91.68
C ASN A 144 63.89 44.63 91.56
N ILE A 145 63.99 45.97 91.45
CA ILE A 145 65.28 46.67 91.37
C ILE A 145 66.11 46.44 92.63
N LEU A 146 65.46 46.34 93.80
CA LEU A 146 66.13 46.09 95.08
C LEU A 146 66.63 44.64 95.22
N GLU A 147 65.95 43.68 94.60
CA GLU A 147 66.37 42.26 94.53
C GLU A 147 67.52 42.05 93.54
N ILE A 148 67.49 42.74 92.38
CA ILE A 148 68.56 42.69 91.38
C ILE A 148 69.88 43.23 91.94
N LEU A 149 69.84 44.27 92.78
CA LEU A 149 71.03 44.84 93.43
C LEU A 149 71.66 43.93 94.50
N ASN A 150 70.95 42.89 94.96
CA ASN A 150 71.41 41.95 95.99
C ASN A 150 71.69 40.53 95.46
N ARG A 151 71.56 40.29 94.15
CA ARG A 151 71.77 38.97 93.54
C ARG A 151 73.25 38.69 93.27
N ASP A 152 73.62 37.41 93.37
CA ASP A 152 74.96 36.93 93.05
C ASP A 152 75.15 36.98 91.51
N PRO A 153 76.18 37.67 90.99
CA PRO A 153 76.47 37.74 89.55
C PRO A 153 76.56 36.37 88.86
N GLN A 154 76.88 35.30 89.60
CA GLN A 154 76.95 33.95 89.05
C GLN A 154 75.58 33.36 88.71
N GLU A 155 74.57 33.58 89.54
CA GLU A 155 73.20 33.12 89.27
C GLU A 155 72.58 33.87 88.08
N ASP A 156 72.87 35.18 87.97
CA ASP A 156 72.40 35.99 86.84
C ASP A 156 73.02 35.55 85.51
N GLN A 157 74.27 35.07 85.51
CA GLN A 157 74.93 34.49 84.33
C GLN A 157 74.24 33.19 83.89
N GLU A 158 73.92 32.28 84.82
CA GLU A 158 73.20 31.03 84.50
C GLU A 158 71.78 31.30 83.98
N ILE A 159 71.07 32.26 84.57
CA ILE A 159 69.75 32.69 84.12
C ILE A 159 69.85 33.29 82.71
N PHE A 160 70.88 34.09 82.43
CA PHE A 160 71.09 34.68 81.11
C PHE A 160 71.41 33.62 80.04
N GLU A 161 72.24 32.62 80.37
CA GLU A 161 72.52 31.50 79.46
C GLU A 161 71.26 30.67 79.18
N LYS A 162 70.44 30.41 80.21
CA LYS A 162 69.14 29.72 80.04
C LYS A 162 68.16 30.54 79.21
N LEU A 163 68.09 31.86 79.42
CA LEU A 163 67.28 32.77 78.60
C LEU A 163 67.76 32.82 77.15
N SER A 164 69.08 32.86 76.93
CA SER A 164 69.70 32.84 75.61
C SER A 164 69.39 31.52 74.87
N LYS A 165 69.47 30.38 75.57
CA LYS A 165 69.08 29.07 75.04
C LYS A 165 67.60 29.02 74.67
N MET A 166 66.70 29.46 75.55
CA MET A 166 65.26 29.52 75.26
C MET A 166 64.93 30.48 74.12
N ALA A 167 65.64 31.60 74.00
CA ALA A 167 65.48 32.54 72.89
C ALA A 167 65.90 31.90 71.56
N LYS A 168 67.02 31.16 71.55
CA LYS A 168 67.47 30.41 70.37
C LYS A 168 66.47 29.31 69.98
N GLU A 169 65.99 28.53 70.96
CA GLU A 169 64.98 27.50 70.73
C GLU A 169 63.66 28.07 70.20
N ARG A 170 63.23 29.26 70.68
CA ARG A 170 62.08 29.97 70.10
C ARG A 170 62.30 30.33 68.64
N VAL A 171 63.45 30.89 68.30
CA VAL A 171 63.77 31.23 66.90
C VAL A 171 63.79 29.99 65.99
N ASP A 172 64.34 28.88 66.48
CA ASP A 172 64.36 27.61 65.75
C ASP A 172 62.94 27.02 65.58
N MET A 173 62.10 27.11 66.61
CA MET A 173 60.69 26.72 66.52
C MET A 173 59.91 27.61 65.55
N ASP A 174 60.09 28.93 65.58
CA ASP A 174 59.44 29.85 64.65
C ASP A 174 59.88 29.61 63.20
N LYS A 175 61.15 29.23 62.99
CA LYS A 175 61.63 28.79 61.67
C LYS A 175 60.92 27.50 61.23
N ARG A 176 60.82 26.52 62.13
CA ARG A 176 60.13 25.25 61.85
C ARG A 176 58.63 25.44 61.57
N ILE A 177 57.95 26.33 62.28
CA ILE A 177 56.54 26.68 62.04
C ILE A 177 56.40 27.27 60.64
N ARG A 178 57.23 28.26 60.27
CA ARG A 178 57.19 28.85 58.92
C ARG A 178 57.45 27.83 57.80
N ASP A 179 58.38 26.90 58.00
CA ASP A 179 58.64 25.83 57.04
C ASP A 179 57.44 24.87 56.90
N LEU A 180 56.73 24.59 58.01
CA LEU A 180 55.52 23.78 58.01
C LEU A 180 54.34 24.50 57.36
N GLU A 181 54.15 25.80 57.63
CA GLU A 181 53.12 26.63 57.00
C GLU A 181 53.35 26.73 55.47
N LEU A 182 54.61 26.88 55.04
CA LEU A 182 54.95 26.88 53.62
C LEU A 182 54.65 25.52 52.96
N LYS A 183 54.95 24.41 53.65
CA LYS A 183 54.61 23.07 53.17
C LYS A 183 53.10 22.86 53.09
N GLU A 184 52.35 23.28 54.10
CA GLU A 184 50.88 23.22 54.09
C GLU A 184 50.32 23.98 52.89
N LYS A 185 50.82 25.20 52.64
CA LYS A 185 50.40 26.00 51.48
C LYS A 185 50.67 25.29 50.16
N ILE A 186 51.85 24.70 49.98
CA ILE A 186 52.20 23.95 48.76
C ILE A 186 51.29 22.72 48.58
N TYR A 187 50.99 22.00 49.67
CA TYR A 187 50.07 20.85 49.60
C TYR A 187 48.64 21.28 49.27
N GLN A 188 48.15 22.37 49.84
CA GLN A 188 46.84 22.93 49.50
C GLN A 188 46.76 23.35 48.03
N GLU A 189 47.78 24.03 47.51
CA GLU A 189 47.86 24.40 46.09
C GLU A 189 47.89 23.17 45.17
N THR A 190 48.62 22.13 45.55
CA THR A 190 48.70 20.87 44.79
C THR A 190 47.35 20.13 44.78
N LEU A 191 46.66 20.08 45.92
CA LEU A 191 45.32 19.50 46.01
C LEU A 191 44.32 20.27 45.14
N GLN A 192 44.34 21.60 45.22
CA GLN A 192 43.47 22.45 44.40
C GLN A 192 43.75 22.27 42.90
N GLN A 193 45.02 22.12 42.49
CA GLN A 193 45.37 21.81 41.11
C GLN A 193 44.82 20.45 40.66
N ALA A 194 44.93 19.42 41.52
CA ALA A 194 44.38 18.10 41.24
C ALA A 194 42.84 18.14 41.11
N ASP A 195 42.14 18.84 42.01
CA ASP A 195 40.69 19.01 41.96
C ASP A 195 40.24 19.73 40.68
N ASN A 196 40.97 20.78 40.27
CA ASN A 196 40.70 21.49 39.02
C ASN A 196 40.92 20.59 37.80
N MET A 197 41.97 19.77 37.79
CA MET A 197 42.21 18.78 36.73
C MET A 197 41.10 17.72 36.66
N PHE A 198 40.66 17.21 37.83
CA PHE A 198 39.57 16.24 37.88
C PHE A 198 38.25 16.84 37.41
N ALA A 199 37.89 18.04 37.88
CA ALA A 199 36.68 18.73 37.44
C ALA A 199 36.68 18.98 35.92
N GLN A 200 37.83 19.36 35.35
CA GLN A 200 37.98 19.52 33.90
C GLN A 200 37.81 18.19 33.15
N MET A 201 38.45 17.12 33.66
CA MET A 201 38.38 15.78 33.08
C MET A 201 36.95 15.24 33.13
N GLU A 202 36.28 15.31 34.28
CA GLU A 202 34.87 14.92 34.47
C GLU A 202 33.95 15.72 33.55
N GLY A 203 34.14 17.03 33.44
CA GLY A 203 33.38 17.87 32.50
C GLY A 203 33.55 17.44 31.04
N SER A 204 34.78 17.08 30.64
CA SER A 204 35.04 16.59 29.28
C SER A 204 34.39 15.23 29.00
N PHE A 205 34.45 14.30 29.96
CA PHE A 205 33.85 12.97 29.82
C PHE A 205 32.33 13.04 29.83
N LEU A 206 31.72 13.86 30.70
CA LEU A 206 30.28 14.09 30.70
C LEU A 206 29.80 14.67 29.36
N LYS A 207 30.55 15.59 28.77
CA LYS A 207 30.23 16.12 27.44
C LYS A 207 30.32 15.04 26.36
N GLN A 208 31.37 14.21 26.36
CA GLN A 208 31.51 13.10 25.41
C GLN A 208 30.40 12.05 25.56
N ILE A 209 30.06 11.69 26.80
CA ILE A 209 28.96 10.76 27.08
C ILE A 209 27.66 11.32 26.52
N LYS A 210 27.35 12.59 26.80
CA LYS A 210 26.16 13.24 26.27
C LYS A 210 26.13 13.28 24.74
N GLU A 211 27.25 13.64 24.09
CA GLU A 211 27.35 13.64 22.62
C GLU A 211 27.12 12.23 22.04
N LYS A 212 27.61 11.18 22.71
CA LYS A 212 27.37 9.78 22.31
C LYS A 212 25.93 9.34 22.54
N ASP A 213 25.31 9.73 23.64
CA ASP A 213 23.91 9.46 23.94
C ASP A 213 22.99 10.17 22.93
N ASP A 214 23.29 11.41 22.55
CA ASP A 214 22.56 12.15 21.51
C ASP A 214 22.70 11.46 20.13
N LEU A 215 23.90 10.96 19.79
CA LEU A 215 24.14 10.19 18.57
C LEU A 215 23.40 8.86 18.55
N ILE A 216 23.38 8.12 19.68
CA ILE A 216 22.64 6.88 19.83
C ILE A 216 21.14 7.14 19.67
N SER A 217 20.62 8.17 20.34
CA SER A 217 19.21 8.56 20.25
C SER A 217 18.80 8.92 18.82
N ALA A 218 19.65 9.65 18.09
CA ALA A 218 19.42 9.96 16.69
C ALA A 218 19.45 8.70 15.80
N GLN A 219 20.38 7.79 16.06
CA GLN A 219 20.48 6.52 15.34
C GLN A 219 19.26 5.62 15.61
N GLU A 220 18.78 5.54 16.84
CA GLU A 220 17.56 4.83 17.22
C GLU A 220 16.34 5.39 16.48
N SER A 221 16.17 6.72 16.45
CA SER A 221 15.10 7.37 15.68
C SER A 221 15.18 7.02 14.19
N CYS A 222 16.38 7.05 13.60
CA CYS A 222 16.57 6.71 12.19
C CYS A 222 16.25 5.23 11.89
N ILE A 223 16.60 4.32 12.82
CA ILE A 223 16.27 2.89 12.70
C ILE A 223 14.76 2.68 12.84
N THR A 224 14.09 3.37 13.76
CA THR A 224 12.64 3.32 13.90
C THR A 224 11.93 3.79 12.63
N ASP A 225 12.38 4.90 12.04
CA ASP A 225 11.83 5.42 10.79
C ASP A 225 12.06 4.45 9.62
N SER A 226 13.27 3.90 9.47
CA SER A 226 13.58 2.89 8.45
C SER A 226 12.71 1.64 8.60
N ASN A 227 12.52 1.14 9.83
CA ASN A 227 11.64 0.00 10.12
C ASN A 227 10.17 0.30 9.77
N SER A 228 9.70 1.53 10.02
CA SER A 228 8.34 1.93 9.65
C SER A 228 8.15 1.90 8.13
N ARG A 229 9.14 2.37 7.36
CA ARG A 229 9.15 2.33 5.89
C ARG A 229 9.19 0.90 5.35
N LEU A 230 10.02 0.03 5.93
CA LEU A 230 10.07 -1.38 5.56
C LEU A 230 8.74 -2.11 5.83
N ARG A 231 8.08 -1.83 6.96
CA ARG A 231 6.74 -2.36 7.25
C ARG A 231 5.71 -1.87 6.24
N GLN A 232 5.77 -0.60 5.84
CA GLN A 232 4.87 -0.06 4.81
C GLN A 232 5.14 -0.70 3.44
N ALA A 233 6.40 -0.85 3.03
CA ALA A 233 6.79 -1.53 1.81
C ALA A 233 6.34 -3.00 1.80
N SER A 234 6.47 -3.71 2.91
CA SER A 234 5.97 -5.08 3.07
C SER A 234 4.45 -5.17 2.89
N LYS A 235 3.67 -4.23 3.46
CA LYS A 235 2.22 -4.16 3.23
C LYS A 235 1.88 -3.90 1.76
N SER A 236 2.64 -3.03 1.08
CA SER A 236 2.48 -2.79 -0.35
C SER A 236 2.79 -4.04 -1.17
N ASN A 237 3.79 -4.83 -0.77
CA ASN A 237 4.14 -6.07 -1.45
C ASN A 237 3.02 -7.12 -1.34
N VAL A 238 2.41 -7.26 -0.16
CA VAL A 238 1.24 -8.15 0.03
C VAL A 238 0.06 -7.72 -0.85
N LEU A 239 -0.15 -6.40 -1.04
CA LEU A 239 -1.18 -5.91 -1.95
C LEU A 239 -0.82 -6.22 -3.42
N ALA A 240 0.44 -6.07 -3.81
CA ALA A 240 0.91 -6.43 -5.14
C ALA A 240 0.75 -7.94 -5.42
N GLU A 241 1.05 -8.81 -4.45
CA GLU A 241 0.82 -10.26 -4.55
C GLU A 241 -0.68 -10.58 -4.75
N LYS A 242 -1.58 -9.92 -4.01
CA LYS A 242 -3.03 -10.09 -4.21
C LYS A 242 -3.50 -9.60 -5.58
N LEU A 243 -2.93 -8.52 -6.10
CA LEU A 243 -3.23 -8.04 -7.45
C LEU A 243 -2.70 -9.01 -8.51
N GLN A 244 -1.51 -9.58 -8.30
CA GLN A 244 -0.95 -10.61 -9.17
C GLN A 244 -1.83 -11.87 -9.20
N GLU A 245 -2.33 -12.32 -8.05
CA GLU A 245 -3.28 -13.45 -7.99
C GLU A 245 -4.58 -13.15 -8.76
N LYS A 246 -5.10 -11.91 -8.67
CA LYS A 246 -6.27 -11.49 -9.46
C LYS A 246 -5.99 -11.46 -10.95
N LEU A 247 -4.80 -11.00 -11.37
CA LEU A 247 -4.40 -11.02 -12.78
C LEU A 247 -4.35 -12.44 -13.33
N VAL A 248 -3.76 -13.38 -12.58
CA VAL A 248 -3.72 -14.80 -12.98
C VAL A 248 -5.13 -15.39 -13.10
N LYS A 249 -6.05 -15.09 -12.17
CA LYS A 249 -7.45 -15.52 -12.26
C LYS A 249 -8.16 -14.95 -13.50
N LEU A 250 -7.96 -13.67 -13.80
CA LEU A 250 -8.50 -13.06 -15.02
C LEU A 250 -7.90 -13.68 -16.29
N ASP A 251 -6.61 -14.03 -16.29
CA ASP A 251 -5.98 -14.73 -17.41
C ASP A 251 -6.56 -16.14 -17.61
N GLU A 252 -6.85 -16.86 -16.52
CA GLU A 252 -7.54 -18.15 -16.57
C GLU A 252 -8.97 -18.02 -17.11
N GLU A 253 -9.75 -17.04 -16.64
CA GLU A 253 -11.10 -16.76 -17.13
C GLU A 253 -11.10 -16.38 -18.62
N THR A 254 -10.16 -15.54 -19.05
CA THR A 254 -10.04 -15.17 -20.47
C THR A 254 -9.59 -16.35 -21.35
N ALA A 255 -8.79 -17.28 -20.83
CA ALA A 255 -8.45 -18.52 -21.52
C ALA A 255 -9.69 -19.42 -21.67
N GLN A 256 -10.47 -19.60 -20.59
CA GLN A 256 -11.71 -20.40 -20.63
C GLN A 256 -12.74 -19.82 -21.61
N LEU A 257 -12.91 -18.50 -21.65
CA LEU A 257 -13.80 -17.83 -22.59
C LEU A 257 -13.33 -18.00 -24.04
N ARG A 258 -12.02 -17.92 -24.29
CA ARG A 258 -11.44 -18.21 -25.62
C ARG A 258 -11.73 -19.64 -26.07
N ASP A 259 -11.54 -20.62 -25.19
CA ASP A 259 -11.83 -22.03 -25.50
C ASP A 259 -13.32 -22.28 -25.75
N LEU A 260 -14.20 -21.55 -25.07
CA LEU A 260 -15.65 -21.62 -25.29
C LEU A 260 -16.03 -21.02 -26.64
N LEU A 261 -15.44 -19.87 -27.02
CA LEU A 261 -15.63 -19.27 -28.34
C LEU A 261 -15.19 -20.21 -29.46
N VAL A 262 -14.01 -20.82 -29.35
CA VAL A 262 -13.52 -21.79 -30.34
C VAL A 262 -14.48 -22.97 -30.49
N ARG A 263 -15.00 -23.51 -29.38
CA ARG A 263 -16.01 -24.58 -29.43
C ARG A 263 -17.30 -24.15 -30.13
N LYS A 264 -17.73 -22.90 -29.91
CA LYS A 264 -18.92 -22.34 -30.58
C LYS A 264 -18.70 -22.11 -32.06
N ASP A 265 -17.50 -21.68 -32.47
CA ASP A 265 -17.14 -21.56 -33.89
C ASP A 265 -17.12 -22.93 -34.58
N GLN A 266 -16.59 -23.98 -33.93
CA GLN A 266 -16.63 -25.35 -34.46
C GLN A 266 -18.07 -25.88 -34.59
N GLU A 267 -18.94 -25.59 -33.62
CA GLU A 267 -20.36 -25.94 -33.67
C GLU A 267 -21.07 -25.22 -34.82
N LYS A 268 -20.78 -23.93 -35.00
CA LYS A 268 -21.28 -23.12 -36.12
C LYS A 268 -20.84 -23.70 -37.46
N GLU A 269 -19.56 -23.99 -37.66
CA GLU A 269 -19.07 -24.61 -38.89
C GLU A 269 -19.72 -25.97 -39.16
N ARG A 270 -20.00 -26.75 -38.11
CA ARG A 270 -20.70 -28.04 -38.24
C ARG A 270 -22.13 -27.82 -38.73
N LEU A 271 -22.84 -26.83 -38.18
CA LEU A 271 -24.21 -26.49 -38.59
C LEU A 271 -24.24 -25.92 -40.02
N GLU A 272 -23.29 -25.04 -40.38
CA GLU A 272 -23.17 -24.51 -41.75
C GLU A 272 -22.91 -25.62 -42.77
N ARG A 273 -22.08 -26.61 -42.44
CA ARG A 273 -21.89 -27.82 -43.27
C ARG A 273 -23.17 -28.64 -43.42
N GLN A 274 -23.96 -28.79 -42.35
CA GLN A 274 -25.25 -29.49 -42.42
C GLN A 274 -26.26 -28.73 -43.28
N LEU A 275 -26.35 -27.41 -43.14
CA LEU A 275 -27.19 -26.57 -43.98
C LEU A 275 -26.80 -26.69 -45.45
N ALA A 276 -25.50 -26.59 -45.78
CA ALA A 276 -25.02 -26.72 -47.17
C ALA A 276 -25.34 -28.10 -47.78
N ASN A 277 -25.25 -29.18 -46.99
CA ASN A 277 -25.64 -30.52 -47.42
C ASN A 277 -27.15 -30.59 -47.72
N LEU A 278 -27.99 -30.10 -46.80
CA LEU A 278 -29.44 -30.07 -46.98
C LEU A 278 -29.86 -29.21 -48.18
N GLU A 279 -29.21 -28.06 -48.40
CA GLU A 279 -29.44 -27.24 -49.60
C GLU A 279 -29.09 -27.99 -50.88
N THR A 280 -28.02 -28.80 -50.86
CA THR A 280 -27.61 -29.63 -52.00
C THR A 280 -28.61 -30.77 -52.24
N GLU A 281 -29.06 -31.46 -51.19
CA GLU A 281 -30.11 -32.47 -51.26
C GLU A 281 -31.43 -31.88 -51.79
N LEU A 282 -31.84 -30.71 -51.30
CA LEU A 282 -33.02 -30.01 -51.79
C LEU A 282 -32.87 -29.66 -53.28
N ARG A 283 -31.71 -29.16 -53.70
CA ARG A 283 -31.46 -28.86 -55.12
C ARG A 283 -31.52 -30.12 -55.99
N ASN A 284 -30.99 -31.24 -55.50
CA ASN A 284 -31.04 -32.52 -56.20
C ASN A 284 -32.48 -33.03 -56.32
N THR A 285 -33.27 -32.99 -55.23
CA THR A 285 -34.69 -33.39 -55.27
C THR A 285 -35.53 -32.49 -56.19
N ILE A 286 -35.25 -31.18 -56.24
CA ILE A 286 -35.87 -30.28 -57.22
C ILE A 286 -35.51 -30.72 -58.65
N SER A 287 -34.22 -30.99 -58.92
CA SER A 287 -33.79 -31.46 -60.24
C SER A 287 -34.40 -32.81 -60.62
N GLU A 288 -34.55 -33.73 -59.66
CA GLU A 288 -35.23 -35.02 -59.86
C GLU A 288 -36.72 -34.82 -60.17
N LEU A 289 -37.41 -33.94 -59.42
CA LEU A 289 -38.80 -33.58 -59.67
C LEU A 289 -38.98 -32.93 -61.05
N GLU A 290 -38.06 -32.06 -61.47
CA GLU A 290 -38.06 -31.47 -62.82
C GLU A 290 -37.86 -32.54 -63.90
N SER A 291 -36.94 -33.48 -63.70
CA SER A 291 -36.72 -34.62 -64.59
C SER A 291 -37.96 -35.50 -64.70
N VAL A 292 -38.60 -35.86 -63.57
CA VAL A 292 -39.85 -36.62 -63.54
C VAL A 292 -40.97 -35.84 -64.23
N ARG A 293 -41.11 -34.54 -63.92
CA ARG A 293 -42.06 -33.65 -64.59
C ARG A 293 -41.84 -33.68 -66.10
N GLN A 294 -40.60 -33.58 -66.58
CA GLN A 294 -40.30 -33.59 -68.01
C GLN A 294 -40.60 -34.95 -68.65
N THR A 295 -40.31 -36.05 -67.94
CA THR A 295 -40.59 -37.43 -68.37
C THR A 295 -42.08 -37.77 -68.39
N ILE A 296 -42.89 -37.16 -67.53
CA ILE A 296 -44.34 -37.42 -67.46
C ILE A 296 -45.12 -36.40 -68.31
N VAL A 297 -44.88 -35.10 -68.09
CA VAL A 297 -45.63 -34.03 -68.75
C VAL A 297 -45.34 -33.99 -70.24
N GLY A 298 -44.10 -34.22 -70.69
CA GLY A 298 -43.80 -34.27 -72.13
C GLY A 298 -44.65 -35.30 -72.87
N PRO A 299 -44.53 -36.60 -72.54
CA PRO A 299 -45.30 -37.67 -73.18
C PRO A 299 -46.81 -37.54 -72.99
N LEU A 300 -47.29 -37.09 -71.82
CA LEU A 300 -48.72 -36.84 -71.62
C LEU A 300 -49.21 -35.68 -72.48
N THR A 301 -48.43 -34.61 -72.63
CA THR A 301 -48.77 -33.48 -73.52
C THR A 301 -48.82 -33.97 -74.96
N ASP A 302 -47.83 -34.73 -75.40
CA ASP A 302 -47.81 -35.33 -76.75
C ASP A 302 -48.98 -36.29 -76.97
N GLN A 303 -49.33 -37.11 -75.96
CA GLN A 303 -50.45 -38.04 -76.01
C GLN A 303 -51.81 -37.31 -76.03
N VAL A 304 -51.95 -36.26 -75.23
CA VAL A 304 -53.13 -35.37 -75.25
C VAL A 304 -53.24 -34.68 -76.59
N GLU A 305 -52.14 -34.18 -77.17
CA GLU A 305 -52.15 -33.60 -78.51
C GLU A 305 -52.50 -34.63 -79.59
N PHE A 306 -51.99 -35.86 -79.48
CA PHE A 306 -52.34 -36.95 -80.38
C PHE A 306 -53.83 -37.30 -80.30
N HIS A 307 -54.38 -37.45 -79.09
CA HIS A 307 -55.81 -37.68 -78.90
C HIS A 307 -56.65 -36.50 -79.35
N ARG A 308 -56.20 -35.26 -79.15
CA ARG A 308 -56.85 -34.06 -79.66
C ARG A 308 -56.89 -34.05 -81.19
N LYS A 309 -55.78 -34.33 -81.86
CA LYS A 309 -55.72 -34.46 -83.34
C LYS A 309 -56.60 -35.60 -83.84
N ARG A 310 -56.59 -36.75 -83.16
CA ARG A 310 -57.44 -37.90 -83.50
C ARG A 310 -58.92 -37.58 -83.29
N ALA A 311 -59.27 -36.89 -82.21
CA ALA A 311 -60.63 -36.43 -81.95
C ALA A 311 -61.08 -35.43 -83.02
N GLN A 312 -60.22 -34.47 -83.40
CA GLN A 312 -60.50 -33.55 -84.51
C GLN A 312 -60.69 -34.30 -85.85
N SER A 313 -59.88 -35.32 -86.12
CA SER A 313 -60.03 -36.17 -87.32
C SER A 313 -61.35 -36.94 -87.31
N LEU A 314 -61.72 -37.54 -86.17
CA LEU A 314 -62.99 -38.27 -86.01
C LEU A 314 -64.19 -37.33 -86.06
N GLU A 315 -64.09 -36.12 -85.49
CA GLU A 315 -65.11 -35.08 -85.63
C GLU A 315 -65.28 -34.67 -87.09
N GLN A 316 -64.19 -34.54 -87.85
CA GLN A 316 -64.24 -34.26 -89.28
C GLN A 316 -64.87 -35.42 -90.06
N GLU A 317 -64.47 -36.66 -89.78
CA GLU A 317 -65.09 -37.85 -90.37
C GLU A 317 -66.58 -37.93 -90.06
N LEU A 318 -66.99 -37.66 -88.81
CA LEU A 318 -68.40 -37.59 -88.41
C LEU A 318 -69.16 -36.49 -89.14
N ARG A 319 -68.55 -35.32 -89.37
CA ARG A 319 -69.15 -34.27 -90.20
C ARG A 319 -69.28 -34.72 -91.65
N ASP A 320 -68.27 -35.39 -92.19
CA ASP A 320 -68.25 -35.91 -93.56
C ASP A 320 -69.28 -37.06 -93.74
N THR A 321 -69.47 -37.91 -92.74
CA THR A 321 -70.53 -38.94 -92.75
C THR A 321 -71.90 -38.32 -92.57
N THR A 322 -72.09 -37.37 -91.64
CA THR A 322 -73.37 -36.67 -91.46
C THR A 322 -73.75 -35.91 -92.73
N THR A 323 -72.81 -35.27 -93.42
CA THR A 323 -73.05 -34.61 -94.71
C THR A 323 -73.34 -35.61 -95.82
N ARG A 324 -72.68 -36.78 -95.85
CA ARG A 324 -73.05 -37.88 -96.76
C ARG A 324 -74.45 -38.42 -96.48
N GLU A 325 -74.79 -38.72 -95.22
CA GLU A 325 -76.09 -39.24 -94.81
C GLU A 325 -77.21 -38.23 -95.10
N THR A 326 -76.99 -36.95 -94.85
CA THR A 326 -77.96 -35.90 -95.23
C THR A 326 -78.12 -35.79 -96.73
N ALA A 327 -77.03 -35.88 -97.52
CA ALA A 327 -77.08 -35.92 -98.97
C ALA A 327 -77.73 -37.21 -99.52
N GLU A 328 -77.57 -38.35 -98.85
CA GLU A 328 -78.22 -39.61 -99.18
C GLU A 328 -79.70 -39.59 -98.80
N MET A 329 -80.07 -39.04 -97.65
CA MET A 329 -81.46 -38.80 -97.28
C MET A 329 -82.14 -37.82 -98.24
N GLU A 330 -81.46 -36.76 -98.68
CA GLU A 330 -81.96 -35.87 -99.74
C GLU A 330 -82.12 -36.63 -101.07
N ARG A 331 -81.14 -37.46 -101.45
CA ARG A 331 -81.28 -38.32 -102.64
C ARG A 331 -82.47 -39.25 -102.52
N HIS A 332 -82.65 -39.92 -101.38
CA HIS A 332 -83.79 -40.79 -101.14
C HIS A 332 -85.10 -40.00 -101.16
N ARG A 333 -85.16 -38.80 -100.56
CA ARG A 333 -86.35 -37.94 -100.57
C ARG A 333 -86.69 -37.51 -101.99
N ASN A 334 -85.68 -37.18 -102.80
CA ASN A 334 -85.83 -36.88 -104.22
C ASN A 334 -86.29 -38.11 -105.01
N GLU A 335 -85.78 -39.30 -104.71
CA GLU A 335 -86.24 -40.55 -105.33
C GLU A 335 -87.69 -40.88 -104.97
N THR A 336 -88.10 -40.68 -103.71
CA THR A 336 -89.49 -40.85 -103.27
C THR A 336 -90.40 -39.82 -103.93
N ALA A 337 -89.98 -38.56 -104.03
CA ALA A 337 -90.73 -37.53 -104.75
C ALA A 337 -90.85 -37.84 -106.24
N VAL A 338 -89.80 -38.36 -106.87
CA VAL A 338 -89.86 -38.84 -108.27
C VAL A 338 -90.81 -40.03 -108.41
N PHE A 339 -90.85 -40.93 -107.42
CA PHE A 339 -91.78 -42.05 -107.40
C PHE A 339 -93.24 -41.58 -107.24
N GLU A 340 -93.51 -40.65 -106.33
CA GLU A 340 -94.84 -40.02 -106.15
C GLU A 340 -95.28 -39.30 -107.42
N VAL A 341 -94.41 -38.49 -108.04
CA VAL A 341 -94.69 -37.83 -109.31
C VAL A 341 -94.97 -38.86 -110.42
N ARG A 342 -94.24 -39.99 -110.47
CA ARG A 342 -94.53 -41.08 -111.42
C ARG A 342 -95.88 -41.74 -111.15
N ALA A 343 -96.25 -41.94 -109.89
CA ALA A 343 -97.55 -42.51 -109.51
C ALA A 343 -98.70 -41.54 -109.87
N GLU A 344 -98.54 -40.25 -109.61
CA GLU A 344 -99.49 -39.21 -110.03
C GLU A 344 -99.60 -39.11 -111.55
N LEU A 345 -98.49 -39.21 -112.27
CA LEU A 345 -98.49 -39.24 -113.75
C LEU A 345 -99.20 -40.47 -114.30
N SER A 346 -99.04 -41.63 -113.64
CA SER A 346 -99.75 -42.87 -113.98
C SER A 346 -101.25 -42.76 -113.72
N LYS A 347 -101.63 -42.11 -112.61
CA LYS A 347 -103.03 -41.85 -112.27
C LYS A 347 -103.67 -40.86 -113.25
N ALA A 348 -102.99 -39.76 -113.56
CA ALA A 348 -103.44 -38.79 -114.56
C ALA A 348 -103.58 -39.41 -115.97
N ARG A 349 -102.72 -40.36 -116.33
CA ARG A 349 -102.90 -41.15 -117.57
C ARG A 349 -104.16 -42.00 -117.54
N SER A 350 -104.42 -42.71 -116.45
CA SER A 350 -105.64 -43.51 -116.26
C SER A 350 -106.90 -42.63 -116.33
N ASP A 351 -106.90 -41.50 -115.64
CA ASP A 351 -108.05 -40.57 -115.62
C ASP A 351 -108.28 -39.94 -117.00
N SER A 352 -107.22 -39.66 -117.76
CA SER A 352 -107.31 -39.19 -119.15
C SER A 352 -107.85 -40.26 -120.10
N GLU A 353 -107.56 -41.54 -119.83
CA GLU A 353 -108.01 -42.67 -120.65
C GLU A 353 -109.48 -43.00 -120.38
N GLU A 354 -109.91 -42.96 -119.11
CA GLU A 354 -111.33 -43.02 -118.72
C GLU A 354 -112.14 -41.86 -119.31
N LEU A 355 -111.59 -40.64 -119.31
CA LEU A 355 -112.26 -39.48 -119.88
C LEU A 355 -112.39 -39.65 -121.40
N ARG A 356 -111.38 -40.22 -122.07
CA ARG A 356 -111.41 -40.53 -123.50
C ARG A 356 -112.49 -41.56 -123.81
N GLU A 357 -112.58 -42.65 -123.06
CA GLU A 357 -113.64 -43.66 -123.23
C GLU A 357 -115.04 -43.08 -123.01
N ARG A 358 -115.23 -42.17 -122.04
CA ARG A 358 -116.51 -41.45 -121.86
C ARG A 358 -116.87 -40.55 -123.04
N TYR A 359 -115.89 -39.93 -123.68
CA TYR A 359 -116.12 -39.12 -124.88
C TYR A 359 -116.40 -39.99 -126.12
N GLU A 360 -115.75 -41.14 -126.25
CA GLU A 360 -116.05 -42.13 -127.31
C GLU A 360 -117.48 -42.67 -127.17
N ALA A 361 -117.91 -43.04 -125.96
CA ALA A 361 -119.27 -43.49 -125.70
C ALA A 361 -120.33 -42.41 -126.01
N MET A 362 -120.06 -41.14 -125.69
CA MET A 362 -120.95 -40.03 -126.05
C MET A 362 -121.02 -39.78 -127.56
N LEU A 363 -119.94 -40.06 -128.30
CA LEU A 363 -119.92 -39.91 -129.76
C LEU A 363 -120.73 -41.03 -130.44
N GLU A 364 -120.64 -42.26 -129.95
CA GLU A 364 -121.43 -43.39 -130.45
C GLU A 364 -122.95 -43.19 -130.22
N ASP A 365 -123.35 -42.69 -129.04
CA ASP A 365 -124.75 -42.35 -128.75
C ASP A 365 -125.27 -41.23 -129.67
N LYS A 366 -124.41 -40.25 -130.01
CA LYS A 366 -124.77 -39.14 -130.92
C LYS A 366 -124.83 -39.55 -132.39
N GLU A 367 -124.00 -40.49 -132.84
CA GLU A 367 -124.10 -41.08 -134.18
C GLU A 367 -125.39 -41.88 -134.35
N HIS A 368 -125.78 -42.66 -133.34
CA HIS A 368 -127.04 -43.42 -133.35
C HIS A 368 -128.28 -42.49 -133.37
N GLU A 369 -128.21 -41.33 -132.71
CA GLU A 369 -129.28 -40.32 -132.70
C GLU A 369 -129.40 -39.60 -134.07
N LEU A 370 -128.27 -39.37 -134.76
CA LEU A 370 -128.24 -38.78 -136.11
C LEU A 370 -128.72 -39.75 -137.19
N GLU A 371 -128.44 -41.05 -137.06
CA GLU A 371 -128.88 -42.08 -138.01
C GLU A 371 -130.40 -42.32 -137.93
N MET A 372 -130.99 -42.12 -136.75
CA MET A 372 -132.45 -42.11 -136.51
C MET A 372 -133.14 -40.88 -137.11
N MET A 373 -132.48 -39.72 -137.12
CA MET A 373 -133.07 -38.48 -137.65
C MET A 373 -132.95 -38.32 -139.17
N MET A 374 -132.06 -39.05 -139.86
CA MET A 374 -131.94 -38.98 -141.34
C MET A 374 -132.98 -39.81 -142.11
N LYS A 375 -133.82 -40.63 -141.46
CA LYS A 375 -134.77 -41.54 -142.14
C LYS A 375 -136.18 -40.98 -142.30
N GLU A 376 -136.51 -39.82 -141.72
CA GLU A 376 -137.82 -39.19 -141.86
C GLU A 376 -137.71 -37.74 -142.37
N ARG A 377 -138.39 -37.48 -143.50
CA ARG A 377 -138.73 -36.17 -144.12
C ARG A 377 -137.72 -35.48 -145.05
N SER A 378 -137.80 -35.95 -146.29
CA SER A 378 -138.16 -35.17 -147.49
C SER A 378 -139.03 -33.91 -147.25
N THR A 379 -138.57 -32.73 -147.68
CA THR A 379 -139.28 -31.58 -148.34
C THR A 379 -138.61 -30.22 -148.03
N ALA A 380 -138.35 -29.44 -149.08
CA ALA A 380 -137.63 -28.14 -149.15
C ALA A 380 -138.43 -26.93 -148.56
N PRO A 381 -138.03 -25.63 -148.65
CA PRO A 381 -136.79 -24.97 -149.14
C PRO A 381 -136.20 -23.80 -148.27
N ILE A 382 -134.93 -23.44 -148.54
CA ILE A 382 -134.28 -22.10 -148.66
C ILE A 382 -134.61 -20.97 -147.65
N VAL A 383 -133.59 -20.41 -146.95
CA VAL A 383 -133.14 -18.98 -146.95
C VAL A 383 -131.84 -18.82 -146.11
N THR A 384 -130.82 -18.19 -146.71
CA THR A 384 -129.50 -17.70 -146.24
C THR A 384 -129.57 -16.27 -145.63
N PRO A 385 -128.49 -15.49 -145.30
CA PRO A 385 -127.10 -15.75 -144.82
C PRO A 385 -126.59 -14.74 -143.70
N ARG A 386 -125.30 -14.87 -143.34
CA ARG A 386 -124.26 -13.87 -142.93
C ARG A 386 -123.73 -14.01 -141.49
N SER A 387 -122.45 -13.91 -141.10
CA SER A 387 -121.15 -13.48 -141.69
C SER A 387 -120.56 -12.24 -140.98
N ILE A 388 -119.41 -12.47 -140.32
CA ILE A 388 -118.18 -11.64 -140.23
C ILE A 388 -118.12 -10.45 -139.24
N LYS A 389 -116.98 -10.42 -138.51
CA LYS A 389 -116.16 -9.31 -137.94
C LYS A 389 -116.84 -8.07 -137.35
N GLU A 390 -116.38 -7.69 -136.15
CA GLU A 390 -115.64 -6.43 -135.84
C GLU A 390 -115.43 -6.40 -134.30
N GLU A 391 -114.19 -6.28 -133.79
CA GLU A 391 -113.55 -5.02 -133.30
C GLU A 391 -114.13 -4.59 -131.93
N LEU A 392 -113.42 -4.06 -130.92
CA LEU A 392 -112.07 -3.50 -130.68
C LEU A 392 -111.99 -3.33 -129.11
N ASP A 393 -110.87 -3.63 -128.44
CA ASP A 393 -109.82 -2.73 -127.91
C ASP A 393 -110.06 -1.94 -126.59
N ASP A 394 -108.96 -1.89 -125.81
CA ASP A 394 -108.41 -0.85 -124.92
C ASP A 394 -108.90 -0.55 -123.47
N ILE A 395 -107.93 -0.62 -122.53
CA ILE A 395 -107.45 0.34 -121.47
C ILE A 395 -106.39 -0.42 -120.61
N ILE A 396 -105.08 -0.15 -120.47
CA ILE A 396 -104.22 1.04 -120.17
C ILE A 396 -103.85 1.23 -118.67
N ILE A 397 -102.54 1.04 -118.36
CA ILE A 397 -101.55 1.79 -117.51
C ILE A 397 -101.68 1.90 -115.94
N ILE A 398 -100.56 1.62 -115.23
CA ILE A 398 -99.73 2.43 -114.25
C ILE A 398 -98.73 1.45 -113.51
N GLU A 399 -97.39 1.53 -113.68
CA GLU A 399 -96.30 2.04 -112.78
C GLU A 399 -96.34 1.56 -111.29
N GLY A 400 -95.29 1.31 -110.49
CA GLY A 400 -93.82 1.44 -110.46
C GLY A 400 -93.34 0.93 -109.05
N ASP A 401 -92.17 0.27 -108.93
CA ASP A 401 -90.91 0.78 -108.31
C ASP A 401 -90.76 0.40 -106.80
N GLY A 402 -89.64 -0.08 -106.23
CA GLY A 402 -88.27 -0.38 -106.67
C GLY A 402 -87.62 -1.41 -105.71
N GLY A 403 -86.70 -2.27 -106.12
CA GLY A 403 -85.23 -2.05 -106.17
C GLY A 403 -84.55 -3.08 -105.23
N ALA A 404 -83.39 -3.67 -105.45
CA ALA A 404 -82.35 -3.53 -106.46
C ALA A 404 -81.40 -4.76 -106.40
N GLU A 405 -80.80 -5.08 -107.55
CA GLU A 405 -79.41 -5.53 -107.77
C GLU A 405 -78.94 -6.91 -107.22
N THR A 406 -78.76 -7.92 -108.09
CA THR A 406 -77.57 -8.31 -108.91
C THR A 406 -76.44 -9.10 -108.21
N LEU A 407 -76.13 -10.26 -108.82
CA LEU A 407 -74.79 -10.81 -109.13
C LEU A 407 -73.82 -11.20 -107.98
N VAL A 408 -73.66 -12.53 -107.85
CA VAL A 408 -72.39 -13.33 -107.79
C VAL A 408 -71.14 -12.60 -108.37
N PRO A 409 -69.83 -12.88 -108.02
CA PRO A 409 -69.17 -13.80 -107.07
C PRO A 409 -67.95 -13.24 -106.25
N GLU A 410 -67.39 -14.11 -105.40
CA GLU A 410 -65.94 -14.36 -105.17
C GLU A 410 -65.04 -13.50 -104.23
N MET A 411 -64.44 -14.25 -103.29
CA MET A 411 -63.01 -14.25 -102.90
C MET A 411 -62.43 -13.13 -102.01
N ARG A 412 -62.13 -13.44 -100.73
CA ARG A 412 -60.80 -13.92 -100.22
C ARG A 412 -60.61 -13.73 -98.70
N ILE A 413 -60.06 -14.78 -98.08
CA ILE A 413 -59.00 -14.82 -97.03
C ILE A 413 -59.26 -14.09 -95.70
N SER A 414 -59.32 -14.86 -94.60
CA SER A 414 -58.31 -14.79 -93.53
C SER A 414 -58.42 -15.91 -92.49
N LYS A 415 -57.25 -16.45 -92.17
CA LYS A 415 -56.85 -17.37 -91.10
C LYS A 415 -57.51 -17.12 -89.73
N GLY A 416 -57.59 -18.18 -88.91
CA GLY A 416 -57.42 -18.05 -87.46
C GLY A 416 -58.28 -18.98 -86.61
N THR A 417 -57.64 -19.99 -86.01
CA THR A 417 -58.14 -21.00 -85.07
C THR A 417 -58.63 -20.47 -83.71
N PRO A 418 -59.36 -21.28 -82.92
CA PRO A 418 -60.09 -20.87 -81.72
C PRO A 418 -59.34 -21.17 -80.40
N GLU A 419 -59.61 -20.40 -79.35
CA GLU A 419 -59.20 -20.69 -77.97
C GLU A 419 -60.32 -20.34 -76.99
N TRP A 420 -60.60 -21.26 -76.07
CA TRP A 420 -61.72 -21.24 -75.12
C TRP A 420 -61.28 -20.76 -73.72
N LYS A 421 -62.14 -19.90 -73.13
CA LYS A 421 -62.52 -19.78 -71.68
C LYS A 421 -61.51 -19.21 -70.65
N PRO A 422 -61.94 -18.80 -69.43
CA PRO A 422 -63.27 -18.41 -68.90
C PRO A 422 -63.28 -17.12 -68.00
N MET A 423 -64.48 -16.79 -67.53
CA MET A 423 -64.96 -15.72 -66.61
C MET A 423 -64.06 -15.25 -65.44
N GLU A 424 -64.07 -13.94 -65.23
CA GLU A 424 -63.60 -13.18 -64.06
C GLU A 424 -64.69 -12.99 -62.97
N ALA A 425 -64.27 -13.05 -61.70
CA ALA A 425 -64.55 -12.13 -60.56
C ALA A 425 -64.18 -12.83 -59.21
N PRO A 426 -63.96 -12.15 -58.07
CA PRO A 426 -63.57 -10.76 -57.80
C PRO A 426 -62.29 -10.63 -56.92
N ARG A 427 -61.75 -9.41 -56.82
CA ARG A 427 -60.54 -9.03 -56.05
C ARG A 427 -60.79 -8.93 -54.54
N ILE A 428 -59.87 -9.48 -53.74
CA ILE A 428 -59.68 -9.22 -52.30
C ILE A 428 -58.14 -9.11 -52.05
N PRO A 429 -57.68 -8.22 -51.13
CA PRO A 429 -56.34 -7.63 -51.11
C PRO A 429 -55.27 -8.49 -50.40
N PRO A 430 -53.97 -8.14 -50.51
CA PRO A 430 -52.88 -8.96 -49.99
C PRO A 430 -52.82 -8.99 -48.45
N PRO A 431 -52.25 -10.06 -47.86
CA PRO A 431 -52.15 -10.21 -46.41
C PRO A 431 -51.10 -9.27 -45.79
N PRO A 432 -51.21 -9.01 -44.47
CA PRO A 432 -50.34 -8.09 -43.74
C PRO A 432 -49.00 -8.73 -43.37
N LEU A 433 -48.00 -7.87 -43.17
CA LEU A 433 -46.73 -8.14 -42.52
C LEU A 433 -46.93 -8.90 -41.19
N PRO A 434 -46.09 -9.90 -40.86
CA PRO A 434 -45.99 -10.35 -39.49
C PRO A 434 -45.36 -9.25 -38.64
N SER A 435 -46.18 -8.79 -37.71
CA SER A 435 -45.89 -8.05 -36.50
C SER A 435 -44.67 -8.58 -35.74
N ALA A 436 -43.95 -7.64 -35.13
CA ALA A 436 -42.98 -7.89 -34.08
C ALA A 436 -43.58 -8.82 -33.01
N GLU A 437 -42.98 -10.00 -32.86
CA GLU A 437 -43.15 -10.82 -31.68
C GLU A 437 -42.12 -10.35 -30.64
N GLU A 438 -42.69 -9.84 -29.55
CA GLU A 438 -42.08 -9.64 -28.26
C GLU A 438 -41.34 -10.90 -27.83
N THR A 439 -40.05 -10.75 -27.56
CA THR A 439 -39.27 -11.72 -26.81
C THR A 439 -39.86 -11.90 -25.40
N PRO A 440 -40.00 -13.13 -24.89
CA PRO A 440 -40.34 -13.33 -23.49
C PRO A 440 -39.20 -12.81 -22.61
N GLU A 441 -39.52 -11.86 -21.74
CA GLU A 441 -38.76 -11.58 -20.53
C GLU A 441 -38.64 -12.88 -19.73
N ILE A 442 -37.46 -13.49 -19.78
CA ILE A 442 -37.04 -14.44 -18.77
C ILE A 442 -36.65 -13.59 -17.56
N THR A 443 -37.57 -13.50 -16.60
CA THR A 443 -37.26 -13.21 -15.19
C THR A 443 -36.29 -14.28 -14.69
N VAL A 444 -35.00 -14.00 -14.76
CA VAL A 444 -34.01 -14.61 -13.89
C VAL A 444 -33.93 -13.73 -12.66
N ASP A 445 -34.50 -14.20 -11.56
CA ASP A 445 -34.24 -13.69 -10.21
C ASP A 445 -32.74 -13.74 -9.94
N THR A 446 -32.06 -12.65 -10.27
CA THR A 446 -30.72 -12.37 -9.76
C THR A 446 -30.93 -11.57 -8.49
N GLN A 447 -30.83 -12.26 -7.34
CA GLN A 447 -30.64 -11.61 -6.06
C GLN A 447 -29.33 -10.82 -6.11
N LEU A 448 -29.43 -9.55 -6.50
CA LEU A 448 -28.44 -8.53 -6.25
C LEU A 448 -28.41 -8.27 -4.74
N SER A 449 -27.47 -8.92 -4.07
CA SER A 449 -26.95 -8.46 -2.78
C SER A 449 -26.33 -7.08 -3.01
N GLU A 450 -26.85 -6.10 -2.29
CA GLU A 450 -26.30 -4.77 -2.12
C GLU A 450 -24.79 -4.83 -1.83
N CYS A 451 -24.01 -4.11 -2.62
CA CYS A 451 -22.70 -3.59 -2.19
C CYS A 451 -22.57 -2.19 -2.74
N GLU A 452 -22.96 -1.24 -1.90
CA GLU A 452 -22.56 0.15 -1.97
C GLU A 452 -21.04 0.26 -2.14
N SER A 453 -20.58 0.87 -3.23
CA SER A 453 -19.26 1.52 -3.28
C SER A 453 -19.15 2.42 -4.51
N THR A 454 -20.02 3.43 -4.57
CA THR A 454 -19.74 4.65 -5.31
C THR A 454 -18.76 5.48 -4.48
N ASN A 455 -17.48 5.47 -4.88
CA ASN A 455 -16.51 6.58 -4.75
C ASN A 455 -15.08 6.04 -4.97
N GLN A 456 -14.56 6.15 -6.19
CA GLN A 456 -13.13 6.35 -6.52
C GLN A 456 -12.90 6.20 -8.04
N ILE A 457 -13.45 7.13 -8.82
CA ILE A 457 -12.97 7.38 -10.19
C ILE A 457 -12.75 8.88 -10.27
N LEU A 458 -11.61 9.35 -9.78
CA LEU A 458 -11.01 10.66 -10.07
C LEU A 458 -9.61 10.72 -9.41
N ALA A 459 -8.65 9.96 -9.93
CA ALA A 459 -7.22 10.16 -9.69
C ALA A 459 -6.37 9.30 -10.64
N PHE A 460 -6.51 9.48 -11.95
CA PHE A 460 -5.53 9.01 -12.93
C PHE A 460 -5.14 10.21 -13.78
N ASN A 461 -4.16 10.96 -13.27
CA ASN A 461 -3.29 11.87 -14.02
C ASN A 461 -2.30 12.45 -13.01
N CYS A 462 -1.12 11.82 -12.88
CA CYS A 462 0.15 12.43 -12.43
C CYS A 462 1.17 11.32 -12.09
N ILE A 463 1.57 10.46 -13.05
CA ILE A 463 2.90 9.83 -13.02
C ILE A 463 3.32 9.60 -14.48
N GLU A 464 3.71 10.67 -15.15
CA GLU A 464 4.50 10.59 -16.38
C GLU A 464 5.65 11.59 -16.23
N ASN A 465 6.79 11.07 -15.78
CA ASN A 465 8.16 11.56 -15.98
C ASN A 465 9.04 11.00 -14.85
N ASP A 466 9.79 9.95 -15.19
CA ASP A 466 11.18 9.68 -14.76
C ASP A 466 11.46 8.18 -14.83
N LEU A 467 11.52 7.67 -16.07
CA LEU A 467 12.18 6.41 -16.39
C LEU A 467 13.42 6.73 -17.23
N HIS A 468 14.47 7.20 -16.55
CA HIS A 468 15.81 7.12 -17.11
C HIS A 468 16.46 5.81 -16.68
N TYR A 469 16.57 4.95 -17.69
CA TYR A 469 17.37 3.74 -17.80
C TYR A 469 18.71 3.82 -17.04
N GLY A 470 18.95 2.87 -16.14
CA GLY A 470 20.20 2.75 -15.38
C GLY A 470 20.36 1.34 -14.81
N SER A 471 20.51 0.36 -15.69
CA SER A 471 20.88 -1.01 -15.35
C SER A 471 22.36 -1.09 -14.95
N GLY A 472 22.65 -1.68 -13.80
CA GLY A 472 23.91 -2.39 -13.56
C GLY A 472 24.80 -1.85 -12.44
N GLN A 473 25.16 -2.78 -11.55
CA GLN A 473 26.26 -2.74 -10.58
C GLN A 473 26.12 -1.83 -9.35
N LEU A 474 25.47 -2.32 -8.29
CA LEU A 474 25.86 -2.01 -6.91
C LEU A 474 25.48 -3.17 -5.97
N TYR A 475 26.33 -4.19 -5.93
CA TYR A 475 26.42 -5.15 -4.83
C TYR A 475 27.88 -5.55 -4.63
N ASP A 476 28.77 -4.58 -4.35
CA ASP A 476 30.08 -4.88 -3.76
C ASP A 476 30.83 -3.65 -3.19
N SER A 477 30.24 -2.92 -2.23
CA SER A 477 30.96 -1.80 -1.58
C SER A 477 30.77 -1.67 -0.07
N SER A 478 30.05 -2.59 0.57
CA SER A 478 29.89 -2.56 2.03
C SER A 478 30.90 -3.44 2.79
N ILE A 479 31.72 -4.25 2.11
CA ILE A 479 32.66 -5.20 2.74
C ILE A 479 34.12 -4.69 2.75
N THR A 480 34.47 -3.68 1.95
CA THR A 480 35.89 -3.25 1.80
C THR A 480 36.34 -2.21 2.83
N ILE A 481 35.42 -1.52 3.51
CA ILE A 481 35.77 -0.45 4.47
C ILE A 481 36.23 -0.99 5.84
N ILE A 482 35.97 -2.26 6.16
CA ILE A 482 36.31 -2.85 7.48
C ILE A 482 37.70 -3.51 7.50
N LYS A 483 38.34 -3.76 6.35
CA LYS A 483 39.65 -4.45 6.30
C LYS A 483 40.89 -3.55 6.12
N GLN A 484 40.73 -2.24 5.95
CA GLN A 484 41.85 -1.36 5.55
C GLN A 484 42.32 -0.37 6.64
N LYS A 485 42.11 -0.68 7.93
CA LYS A 485 42.51 0.20 9.05
C LYS A 485 43.37 -0.44 10.15
N PHE A 486 43.92 -1.64 9.93
CA PHE A 486 44.70 -2.36 10.95
C PHE A 486 46.11 -2.80 10.53
N THR A 487 46.65 -2.34 9.40
CA THR A 487 48.02 -2.67 8.98
C THR A 487 48.75 -1.46 8.42
N ALA A 488 49.10 -0.53 9.29
CA ALA A 488 50.16 0.45 9.07
C ALA A 488 50.48 1.09 10.42
N ASP A 489 51.49 0.55 11.09
CA ASP A 489 52.43 1.26 11.99
C ASP A 489 53.06 0.24 12.94
N ASN A 490 54.27 -0.21 12.58
CA ASN A 490 55.41 -0.41 13.48
C ASN A 490 56.52 -1.16 12.73
N ASP A 491 57.33 -0.37 12.04
CA ASP A 491 58.63 -0.80 11.52
C ASP A 491 59.68 -0.06 12.36
N VAL A 492 60.29 -0.76 13.33
CA VAL A 492 61.47 -0.28 14.06
C VAL A 492 62.47 -1.44 14.16
N THR A 493 63.60 -1.22 13.51
CA THR A 493 64.77 -2.08 13.41
C THR A 493 65.55 -2.17 14.72
N VAL A 494 65.80 -3.42 15.13
CA VAL A 494 66.97 -4.05 15.78
C VAL A 494 68.11 -3.13 16.29
N ASP A 495 68.53 -3.36 17.54
CA ASP A 495 69.94 -3.62 17.87
C ASP A 495 70.12 -4.53 19.10
N SER A 496 71.08 -5.46 18.97
CA SER A 496 71.39 -6.59 19.85
C SER A 496 72.43 -6.25 20.93
N ASN A 497 72.35 -6.90 22.11
CA ASN A 497 73.45 -7.66 22.74
C ASN A 497 73.24 -7.96 24.25
N SER A 498 73.39 -9.25 24.61
CA SER A 498 74.02 -9.83 25.84
C SER A 498 73.26 -11.11 26.24
N SER A 499 73.80 -12.32 26.10
CA SER A 499 74.79 -13.02 26.96
C SER A 499 74.14 -14.17 27.77
N LEU A 500 74.52 -15.40 27.38
CA LEU A 500 74.51 -16.72 28.03
C LEU A 500 74.03 -16.88 29.50
N ASP A 501 73.16 -17.89 29.75
CA ASP A 501 73.47 -19.11 30.54
C ASP A 501 72.29 -20.14 30.58
N ASP A 502 72.64 -21.39 30.93
CA ASP A 502 72.02 -22.69 30.59
C ASP A 502 70.75 -23.19 31.35
N THR A 503 69.94 -24.01 30.64
CA THR A 503 68.99 -25.11 31.08
C THR A 503 67.66 -24.78 31.82
N PRO A 504 66.57 -25.60 31.71
CA PRO A 504 66.27 -26.73 30.82
C PRO A 504 65.04 -26.52 29.89
N LEU A 505 65.04 -27.30 28.81
CA LEU A 505 64.01 -27.40 27.78
C LEU A 505 62.66 -27.89 28.34
N PHE A 506 61.70 -26.98 28.51
CA PHE A 506 60.28 -27.30 28.30
C PHE A 506 59.81 -26.53 27.07
N LEU A 507 59.71 -27.25 25.95
CA LEU A 507 59.09 -26.79 24.72
C LEU A 507 57.61 -26.49 24.97
N THR A 508 57.30 -25.21 25.16
CA THR A 508 56.03 -24.62 24.75
C THR A 508 56.35 -23.33 24.04
N ASN A 509 56.32 -23.31 22.71
CA ASN A 509 56.37 -22.07 21.93
C ASN A 509 55.08 -21.29 22.21
N LEU A 510 55.06 -20.56 23.32
CA LEU A 510 54.12 -19.48 23.54
C LEU A 510 54.69 -18.22 22.91
N PRO A 511 53.86 -17.27 22.45
CA PRO A 511 54.33 -15.96 22.02
C PRO A 511 55.21 -15.34 23.09
N ALA A 512 56.33 -14.69 22.74
CA ALA A 512 57.30 -14.14 23.69
C ALA A 512 56.66 -13.26 24.79
N GLU A 513 55.53 -12.62 24.48
CA GLU A 513 54.74 -11.80 25.40
C GLU A 513 54.04 -12.62 26.51
N CYS A 514 53.62 -13.86 26.21
CA CYS A 514 53.04 -14.78 27.21
C CYS A 514 54.08 -15.20 28.24
N ASP A 515 55.31 -15.48 27.81
CA ASP A 515 56.40 -15.89 28.69
C ASP A 515 56.80 -14.75 29.62
N ILE A 516 56.90 -13.52 29.09
CA ILE A 516 57.14 -12.31 29.90
C ILE A 516 56.02 -12.11 30.93
N ALA A 517 54.75 -12.27 30.52
CA ALA A 517 53.60 -12.14 31.42
C ALA A 517 53.60 -13.23 32.51
N GLN A 518 53.92 -14.48 32.17
CA GLN A 518 54.01 -15.57 33.15
C GLN A 518 55.18 -15.37 34.11
N GLN A 519 56.35 -14.96 33.61
CA GLN A 519 57.52 -14.68 34.42
C GLN A 519 57.30 -13.47 35.36
N ALA A 520 56.51 -12.48 34.93
CA ALA A 520 56.09 -11.35 35.76
C ALA A 520 55.20 -11.78 36.94
N VAL A 521 54.30 -12.75 36.73
CA VAL A 521 53.47 -13.34 37.79
C VAL A 521 54.31 -14.22 38.72
N SER A 522 55.22 -15.04 38.20
CA SER A 522 56.09 -15.90 39.01
C SER A 522 57.16 -15.11 39.80
N GLY A 523 57.61 -13.96 39.27
CA GLY A 523 58.57 -13.07 39.91
C GLY A 523 57.98 -12.12 40.95
N ALA A 524 56.65 -12.04 41.05
CA ALA A 524 55.92 -11.22 42.03
C ALA A 524 56.03 -11.82 43.45
N SER A 525 57.20 -11.70 44.08
CA SER A 525 57.35 -12.00 45.51
C SER A 525 56.91 -10.79 46.34
N GLY A 526 56.06 -11.00 47.34
CA GLY A 526 55.49 -9.95 48.22
C GLY A 526 56.51 -9.12 49.03
N LYS A 527 57.82 -9.31 48.82
CA LYS A 527 58.90 -8.61 49.52
C LYS A 527 59.30 -7.26 48.89
N ASN A 528 58.86 -6.95 47.65
CA ASN A 528 59.16 -5.69 46.96
C ASN A 528 57.92 -5.11 46.26
N LEU A 529 57.06 -4.41 47.02
CA LEU A 529 55.75 -3.90 46.56
C LEU A 529 55.79 -3.12 45.22
N PRO A 530 56.70 -2.15 45.00
CA PRO A 530 56.66 -1.32 43.79
C PRO A 530 56.93 -2.13 42.51
N ARG A 531 57.95 -2.99 42.55
CA ARG A 531 58.34 -3.83 41.40
C ARG A 531 57.31 -4.92 41.12
N THR A 532 56.66 -5.42 42.18
CA THR A 532 55.56 -6.39 42.06
C THR A 532 54.33 -5.77 41.40
N MET A 533 54.00 -4.51 41.70
CA MET A 533 52.89 -3.81 41.04
C MET A 533 53.12 -3.60 39.54
N ASP A 534 54.32 -3.18 39.14
CA ASP A 534 54.64 -3.00 37.71
C ASP A 534 54.58 -4.32 36.93
N ASN A 535 55.07 -5.41 37.52
CA ASN A 535 55.02 -6.74 36.94
C ASN A 535 53.57 -7.27 36.82
N LEU A 536 52.75 -7.08 37.85
CA LEU A 536 51.33 -7.44 37.81
C LEU A 536 50.54 -6.59 36.82
N SER A 537 50.89 -5.31 36.66
CA SER A 537 50.26 -4.42 35.68
C SER A 537 50.55 -4.87 34.24
N LYS A 538 51.80 -5.26 33.94
CA LYS A 538 52.17 -5.84 32.64
C LYS A 538 51.48 -7.18 32.37
N ALA A 539 51.46 -8.08 33.37
CA ALA A 539 50.75 -9.35 33.27
C ALA A 539 49.23 -9.14 33.06
N TYR A 540 48.64 -8.14 33.73
CA TYR A 540 47.23 -7.79 33.56
C TYR A 540 46.93 -7.27 32.16
N GLN A 541 47.76 -6.39 31.59
CA GLN A 541 47.56 -5.92 30.22
C GLN A 541 47.56 -7.06 29.20
N HIS A 542 48.52 -7.99 29.31
CA HIS A 542 48.57 -9.14 28.42
C HIS A 542 47.43 -10.15 28.67
N SER A 543 46.96 -10.28 29.92
CA SER A 543 45.82 -11.14 30.26
C SER A 543 44.49 -10.74 29.60
N LYS A 544 44.37 -9.52 29.09
CA LYS A 544 43.20 -9.07 28.33
C LYS A 544 43.10 -9.71 26.94
N VAL A 545 44.24 -10.16 26.40
CA VAL A 545 44.34 -10.74 25.05
C VAL A 545 44.66 -12.23 25.06
N CYS A 546 45.25 -12.76 26.14
CA CYS A 546 45.58 -14.18 26.27
C CYS A 546 44.82 -14.88 27.41
N LYS A 547 43.95 -15.84 27.06
CA LYS A 547 43.14 -16.62 28.02
C LYS A 547 43.97 -17.41 29.03
N LYS A 548 45.09 -18.01 28.60
CA LYS A 548 45.96 -18.81 29.47
C LYS A 548 46.67 -17.93 30.52
N CYS A 549 47.12 -16.74 30.14
CA CYS A 549 47.71 -15.77 31.07
C CYS A 549 46.66 -15.17 32.03
N ASN A 550 45.40 -15.02 31.58
CA ASN A 550 44.27 -14.62 32.42
C ASN A 550 43.99 -15.63 33.55
N GLU A 551 43.88 -16.91 33.20
CA GLU A 551 43.68 -17.98 34.18
C GLU A 551 44.85 -18.06 35.18
N THR A 552 46.09 -17.92 34.68
CA THR A 552 47.31 -17.95 35.51
C THR A 552 47.36 -16.76 36.49
N LEU A 553 47.08 -15.54 36.02
CA LEU A 553 47.04 -14.33 36.86
C LEU A 553 45.88 -14.40 37.87
N GLY A 554 44.71 -14.89 37.44
CA GLY A 554 43.54 -15.08 38.31
C GLY A 554 43.81 -16.07 39.45
N GLY A 555 44.48 -17.19 39.15
CA GLY A 555 44.91 -18.16 40.17
C GLY A 555 45.89 -17.56 41.19
N PHE A 556 46.91 -16.84 40.71
CA PHE A 556 47.88 -16.15 41.57
C PHE A 556 47.20 -15.13 42.50
N LEU A 557 46.31 -14.30 41.96
CA LEU A 557 45.57 -13.30 42.76
C LEU A 557 44.64 -13.98 43.77
N ALA A 558 43.98 -15.08 43.41
CA ALA A 558 43.15 -15.84 44.33
C ALA A 558 43.95 -16.42 45.51
N ASP A 559 45.17 -16.92 45.27
CA ASP A 559 46.04 -17.43 46.33
C ASP A 559 46.64 -16.30 47.19
N LEU A 560 46.97 -15.15 46.59
CA LEU A 560 47.39 -13.96 47.33
C LEU A 560 46.26 -13.45 48.25
N ILE A 561 45.02 -13.41 47.76
CA ILE A 561 43.84 -13.02 48.55
C ILE A 561 43.61 -14.00 49.71
N LYS A 562 43.78 -15.32 49.48
CA LYS A 562 43.71 -16.32 50.56
C LYS A 562 44.80 -16.10 51.61
N GLN A 563 46.03 -15.79 51.22
CA GLN A 563 47.13 -15.50 52.14
C GLN A 563 46.88 -14.23 52.96
N LEU A 564 46.24 -13.21 52.38
CA LEU A 564 45.90 -11.95 53.06
C LEU A 564 44.67 -12.07 53.96
N GLY A 565 43.96 -13.21 53.98
CA GLY A 565 42.84 -13.47 54.89
C GLY A 565 41.60 -12.61 54.66
N VAL A 566 41.53 -11.87 53.54
CA VAL A 566 40.42 -10.96 53.24
C VAL A 566 39.27 -11.76 52.61
N LYS A 567 38.18 -11.97 53.36
CA LYS A 567 36.94 -12.54 52.82
C LYS A 567 36.29 -11.54 51.86
N LEU A 568 36.51 -11.72 50.55
CA LEU A 568 35.73 -11.00 49.54
C LEU A 568 34.26 -11.48 49.57
N PRO A 569 33.28 -10.59 49.36
CA PRO A 569 31.88 -10.98 49.19
C PRO A 569 31.77 -11.95 48.01
N ARG A 570 31.07 -13.07 48.20
CA ARG A 570 30.83 -14.04 47.13
C ARG A 570 30.02 -13.36 46.02
N VAL A 571 30.64 -13.15 44.86
CA VAL A 571 29.92 -12.78 43.63
C VAL A 571 29.13 -14.01 43.22
N THR A 572 27.82 -13.98 43.40
CA THR A 572 26.90 -14.95 42.80
C THR A 572 27.09 -14.90 41.29
N THR A 573 27.50 -16.02 40.72
CA THR A 573 27.58 -16.24 39.27
C THR A 573 26.28 -15.78 38.60
N LEU A 574 26.39 -14.75 37.76
CA LEU A 574 25.35 -14.31 36.86
C LEU A 574 24.82 -15.51 36.07
N GLY A 575 23.50 -15.59 36.00
CA GLY A 575 22.73 -16.75 35.56
C GLY A 575 23.16 -17.31 34.21
N SER A 576 23.08 -18.63 34.15
CA SER A 576 22.91 -19.40 32.91
C SER A 576 21.84 -18.75 32.03
N LEU A 577 22.26 -18.28 30.86
CA LEU A 577 21.36 -17.95 29.74
C LEU A 577 20.53 -19.19 29.37
N PRO A 578 19.22 -19.04 29.11
CA PRO A 578 18.44 -20.10 28.49
C PRO A 578 18.91 -20.28 27.04
N GLN A 579 19.16 -21.53 26.65
CA GLN A 579 19.28 -21.91 25.25
C GLN A 579 17.95 -21.60 24.55
N ILE A 580 18.00 -20.77 23.51
CA ILE A 580 17.06 -20.77 22.41
C ILE A 580 17.80 -21.37 21.22
#